data_AF-A0A1G6P449-F1
#
_entry.id   AF-A0A1G6P449-F1
#
_cell.length_a   1.000
_cell.length_b   1.000
_cell.length_c   1.000
_cell.angle_alpha   90.00
_cell.angle_beta   90.00
_cell.angle_gamma   90.00
#
_symmetry.space_group_name_H-M   'P 1'
#
loop_
_entity.id
_entity.type
_entity.pdbx_description
1 polymer ?
#
loop_
_entity_poly.entity_id
_entity_poly.type
_entity_poly.pdbx_seq_one_letter_code
_entity_poly.pdbx_strand_id
1 'polypeptide(L)'
;MTTPEGNTLPEQPDLLGPPANADELLAEAAPWFGETANNVMTRSLPFVRSFFGEAENYPAVATIFNQGLSDLIGLLIELSHGNGRSAVRSARSLIEHAVNIRDVESTPGRAQRYLDHLGFGAKFANDFSLGLDLLTRSQKRKVTRQRAHTLKKASRELDKATEKYGKGFRRGWSEENLKDRCEKFNLLHLYPAYQLASLIIHGAPGGILGLVREIEGHRVHRTGIAIHLCPFAYIAGIEAAKEIASTVGRQRPDLDIQPQISALDTLRKRWPQYVEAANKVDKKIWPKSPPRHATAILAVTRSGGRRWYWFDPQTEIVIESNAPNLTDEQEGRVSERVSSIVDSPENFFVNGRNFATVCLEETLIVTPNPDAPALPATAIMLAPEEAKFMHQYTIHPNGTVE
;
A
#
# COMPACT_ATOMS: atom_id res chain seq x y z
N MET A 1 18.65 36.19 -32.08
CA MET A 1 17.50 35.86 -31.24
C MET A 1 17.66 34.43 -30.79
N THR A 2 18.30 34.25 -29.64
CA THR A 2 18.45 32.96 -28.96
C THR A 2 17.15 32.71 -28.20
N THR A 3 16.44 31.64 -28.53
CA THR A 3 15.35 31.12 -27.71
C THR A 3 15.89 30.79 -26.33
N PRO A 4 15.31 31.29 -25.23
CA PRO A 4 15.71 30.88 -23.89
C PRO A 4 15.40 29.40 -23.74
N GLU A 5 16.42 28.62 -23.36
CA GLU A 5 16.27 27.22 -22.99
C GLU A 5 15.21 27.12 -21.91
N GLY A 6 14.13 26.40 -22.22
CA GLY A 6 13.05 26.14 -21.29
C GLY A 6 13.61 25.42 -20.07
N ASN A 7 13.62 26.10 -18.93
CA ASN A 7 13.70 25.47 -17.62
C ASN A 7 12.46 24.58 -17.47
N THR A 8 12.54 23.34 -17.96
CA THR A 8 11.63 22.29 -17.56
C THR A 8 11.79 22.13 -16.06
N LEU A 9 10.73 22.43 -15.31
CA LEU A 9 10.71 22.19 -13.88
C LEU A 9 11.00 20.70 -13.66
N PRO A 10 11.78 20.33 -12.63
CA PRO A 10 11.97 18.93 -12.29
C PRO A 10 10.60 18.30 -12.09
N GLU A 11 10.31 17.21 -12.83
CA GLU A 11 9.10 16.41 -12.66
C GLU A 11 8.93 16.13 -11.16
N GLN A 12 7.88 16.71 -10.56
CA GLN A 12 7.58 16.44 -9.17
C GLN A 12 6.97 15.04 -9.08
N PRO A 13 7.40 14.20 -8.12
CA PRO A 13 6.77 12.91 -7.89
C PRO A 13 5.28 13.11 -7.60
N ASP A 14 4.43 12.45 -8.38
CA ASP A 14 2.98 12.42 -8.16
C ASP A 14 2.69 11.79 -6.79
N LEU A 15 1.82 12.42 -6.01
CA LEU A 15 1.37 11.96 -4.69
C LEU A 15 0.22 10.96 -4.74
N LEU A 16 -0.52 11.00 -5.84
CA LEU A 16 -1.71 10.20 -6.11
C LEU A 16 -1.43 9.03 -7.06
N GLY A 17 -0.31 9.07 -7.77
CA GLY A 17 0.21 7.98 -8.58
C GLY A 17 1.21 7.11 -7.81
N PRO A 18 1.29 5.79 -8.10
CA PRO A 18 2.52 5.06 -7.79
C PRO A 18 3.66 5.80 -8.51
N PRO A 19 4.85 5.97 -7.91
CA PRO A 19 6.04 6.15 -8.74
C PRO A 19 6.02 4.97 -9.71
N ALA A 20 5.76 5.24 -10.99
CA ALA A 20 5.42 4.25 -12.02
C ALA A 20 6.58 3.27 -12.35
N ASN A 21 7.56 3.17 -11.45
CA ASN A 21 8.85 2.54 -11.63
C ASN A 21 9.48 2.12 -10.28
N ALA A 22 8.74 2.00 -9.17
CA ALA A 22 9.39 1.64 -7.91
C ALA A 22 10.06 0.26 -7.93
N ASP A 23 9.45 -0.68 -8.64
CA ASP A 23 9.99 -1.99 -8.97
C ASP A 23 11.25 -1.85 -9.84
N GLU A 24 11.24 -1.00 -10.87
CA GLU A 24 12.42 -0.72 -11.70
C GLU A 24 13.55 -0.06 -10.90
N LEU A 25 13.23 0.96 -10.09
CA LEU A 25 14.16 1.68 -9.22
C LEU A 25 14.76 0.75 -8.16
N LEU A 26 13.98 -0.20 -7.65
CA LEU A 26 14.45 -1.18 -6.69
C LEU A 26 15.26 -2.28 -7.36
N ALA A 27 14.90 -2.71 -8.57
CA ALA A 27 15.71 -3.62 -9.38
C ALA A 27 17.07 -3.00 -9.74
N GLU A 28 17.11 -1.70 -10.06
CA GLU A 28 18.35 -0.95 -10.28
C GLU A 28 19.18 -0.83 -8.99
N ALA A 29 18.53 -0.57 -7.84
CA ALA A 29 19.21 -0.38 -6.57
C ALA A 29 19.65 -1.70 -5.89
N ALA A 30 18.98 -2.82 -6.20
CA ALA A 30 19.29 -4.15 -5.68
C ALA A 30 19.25 -5.21 -6.79
N PRO A 31 20.12 -5.13 -7.82
CA PRO A 31 20.07 -6.00 -9.00
C PRO A 31 20.29 -7.48 -8.67
N TRP A 32 20.91 -7.76 -7.53
CA TRP A 32 21.15 -9.10 -7.01
C TRP A 32 19.90 -9.78 -6.43
N PHE A 33 18.84 -9.03 -6.10
CA PHE A 33 17.71 -9.55 -5.32
C PHE A 33 16.96 -10.62 -6.09
N GLY A 34 16.63 -10.38 -7.36
CA GLY A 34 15.90 -11.35 -8.20
C GLY A 34 16.60 -12.69 -8.32
N GLU A 35 17.92 -12.69 -8.60
CA GLU A 35 18.72 -13.92 -8.66
C GLU A 35 18.75 -14.66 -7.32
N THR A 36 18.96 -13.92 -6.23
CA THR A 36 19.06 -14.53 -4.89
C THR A 36 17.72 -15.10 -4.42
N ALA A 37 16.62 -14.39 -4.69
CA ALA A 37 15.26 -14.87 -4.42
C ALA A 37 14.92 -16.12 -5.25
N ASN A 38 15.27 -16.12 -6.55
CA ASN A 38 15.09 -17.28 -7.41
C ASN A 38 15.92 -18.50 -6.95
N ASN A 39 17.13 -18.27 -6.43
CA ASN A 39 17.94 -19.33 -5.84
C ASN A 39 17.24 -19.97 -4.63
N VAL A 40 16.66 -19.18 -3.72
CA VAL A 40 15.84 -19.72 -2.61
C VAL A 40 14.71 -20.60 -3.14
N MET A 41 14.00 -20.14 -4.17
CA MET A 41 12.89 -20.91 -4.75
C MET A 41 13.36 -22.22 -5.40
N THR A 42 14.43 -22.16 -6.18
CA THR A 42 14.98 -23.32 -6.88
C THR A 42 15.52 -24.36 -5.90
N ARG A 43 16.22 -23.91 -4.85
CA ARG A 43 16.74 -24.77 -3.78
C ARG A 43 15.62 -25.36 -2.92
N SER A 44 14.44 -24.74 -2.90
CA SER A 44 13.29 -25.28 -2.19
C SER A 44 12.70 -26.52 -2.87
N LEU A 45 12.69 -26.56 -4.20
CA LEU A 45 11.93 -27.55 -4.96
C LEU A 45 12.24 -29.02 -4.63
N PRO A 46 13.52 -29.46 -4.52
CA PRO A 46 13.81 -30.86 -4.26
C PRO A 46 13.29 -31.31 -2.89
N PHE A 47 13.56 -30.54 -1.84
CA PHE A 47 13.13 -30.91 -0.49
C PHE A 47 11.61 -30.80 -0.33
N VAL A 48 10.98 -29.80 -0.94
CA VAL A 48 9.53 -29.63 -0.95
C VAL A 48 8.84 -30.83 -1.57
N ARG A 49 9.33 -31.33 -2.72
CA ARG A 49 8.79 -32.52 -3.38
C ARG A 49 8.92 -33.76 -2.51
N SER A 50 10.11 -33.99 -1.93
CA SER A 50 10.34 -35.13 -1.04
C SER A 50 9.50 -35.05 0.24
N PHE A 51 9.36 -33.86 0.82
CA PHE A 51 8.54 -33.64 2.02
C PHE A 51 7.05 -33.87 1.75
N PHE A 52 6.53 -33.40 0.62
CA PHE A 52 5.11 -33.65 0.30
C PHE A 52 4.83 -35.09 -0.12
N GLY A 53 5.83 -35.85 -0.56
CA GLY A 53 5.71 -37.28 -0.82
C GLY A 53 5.31 -38.12 0.40
N GLU A 54 5.56 -37.61 1.61
CA GLU A 54 5.21 -38.27 2.88
C GLU A 54 4.31 -37.41 3.77
N ALA A 55 3.59 -36.44 3.18
CA ALA A 55 2.74 -35.50 3.92
C ALA A 55 1.72 -36.17 4.86
N GLU A 56 1.28 -37.39 4.53
CA GLU A 56 0.35 -38.18 5.35
C GLU A 56 0.90 -38.54 6.73
N ASN A 57 2.22 -38.61 6.89
CA ASN A 57 2.87 -38.89 8.18
C ASN A 57 2.85 -37.68 9.12
N TYR A 58 2.66 -36.47 8.60
CA TYR A 58 2.71 -35.20 9.36
C TYR A 58 1.75 -34.15 8.80
N PRO A 59 0.44 -34.44 8.71
CA PRO A 59 -0.52 -33.63 7.95
C PRO A 59 -0.63 -32.17 8.42
N ALA A 60 -0.52 -31.91 9.73
CA ALA A 60 -0.54 -30.55 10.27
C ALA A 60 0.70 -29.74 9.84
N VAL A 61 1.88 -30.35 9.96
CA VAL A 61 3.17 -29.75 9.55
C VAL A 61 3.16 -29.50 8.04
N ALA A 62 2.70 -30.48 7.25
CA ALA A 62 2.57 -30.35 5.79
C ALA A 62 1.64 -29.20 5.38
N THR A 63 0.50 -29.05 6.07
CA THR A 63 -0.45 -27.97 5.80
C THR A 63 0.17 -26.60 6.07
N ILE A 64 0.82 -26.42 7.23
CA ILE A 64 1.45 -25.16 7.60
C ILE A 64 2.64 -24.86 6.69
N PHE A 65 3.44 -25.87 6.36
CA PHE A 65 4.59 -25.72 5.48
C PHE A 65 4.17 -25.29 4.07
N ASN A 66 3.09 -25.85 3.52
CA ASN A 66 2.56 -25.44 2.22
C ASN A 66 2.11 -23.97 2.20
N GLN A 67 1.41 -23.54 3.25
CA GLN A 67 0.99 -22.14 3.41
C GLN A 67 2.21 -21.23 3.56
N GLY A 68 3.15 -21.58 4.45
CA GLY A 68 4.39 -20.84 4.66
C GLY A 68 5.24 -20.70 3.40
N LEU A 69 5.37 -21.74 2.57
CA LEU A 69 6.07 -21.64 1.30
C LEU A 69 5.36 -20.69 0.32
N SER A 70 4.03 -20.76 0.25
CA SER A 70 3.23 -19.86 -0.59
C SER A 70 3.41 -18.40 -0.16
N ASP A 71 3.43 -18.15 1.15
CA ASP A 71 3.64 -16.80 1.70
C ASP A 71 5.09 -16.33 1.56
N LEU A 72 6.08 -17.22 1.56
CA LEU A 72 7.47 -16.90 1.24
C LEU A 72 7.59 -16.45 -0.23
N ILE A 73 6.95 -17.16 -1.16
CA ILE A 73 6.90 -16.75 -2.57
C ILE A 73 6.26 -15.38 -2.70
N GLY A 74 5.10 -15.19 -2.06
CA GLY A 74 4.40 -13.91 -2.03
C GLY A 74 5.29 -12.81 -1.46
N LEU A 75 5.96 -13.04 -0.33
CA LEU A 75 6.90 -12.09 0.26
C LEU A 75 7.99 -11.67 -0.72
N LEU A 76 8.67 -12.62 -1.39
CA LEU A 76 9.75 -12.32 -2.32
C LEU A 76 9.28 -11.50 -3.52
N ILE A 77 8.07 -11.79 -4.05
CA ILE A 77 7.45 -11.03 -5.14
C ILE A 77 7.07 -9.61 -4.68
N GLU A 78 6.47 -9.46 -3.50
CA GLU A 78 6.08 -8.13 -2.99
C GLU A 78 7.31 -7.28 -2.66
N LEU A 79 8.39 -7.91 -2.19
CA LEU A 79 9.68 -7.25 -2.00
C LEU A 79 10.27 -6.78 -3.33
N SER A 80 10.28 -7.59 -4.39
CA SER A 80 10.81 -7.16 -5.70
C SER A 80 10.06 -5.95 -6.27
N HIS A 81 8.76 -5.80 -5.97
CA HIS A 81 7.97 -4.66 -6.41
C HIS A 81 7.99 -3.46 -5.45
N GLY A 82 8.74 -3.54 -4.34
CA GLY A 82 8.75 -2.47 -3.33
C GLY A 82 7.41 -2.29 -2.59
N ASN A 83 6.50 -3.27 -2.67
CA ASN A 83 5.17 -3.21 -2.07
C ASN A 83 5.21 -3.58 -0.59
N GLY A 84 5.71 -2.65 0.23
CA GLY A 84 5.98 -2.92 1.64
C GLY A 84 4.76 -3.31 2.48
N ARG A 85 3.55 -2.83 2.16
CA ARG A 85 2.33 -3.21 2.92
C ARG A 85 1.97 -4.67 2.66
N SER A 86 2.00 -5.11 1.41
CA SER A 86 1.75 -6.51 1.07
C SER A 86 2.87 -7.41 1.58
N ALA A 87 4.13 -7.00 1.44
CA ALA A 87 5.28 -7.73 2.00
C ALA A 87 5.14 -7.93 3.52
N VAL A 88 4.69 -6.91 4.26
CA VAL A 88 4.42 -7.02 5.71
C VAL A 88 3.30 -8.01 6.02
N ARG A 89 2.25 -8.09 5.20
CA ARG A 89 1.18 -9.08 5.36
C ARG A 89 1.75 -10.49 5.24
N SER A 90 2.54 -10.75 4.19
CA SER A 90 3.21 -12.04 3.99
C SER A 90 4.17 -12.39 5.14
N ALA A 91 4.97 -11.41 5.59
CA ALA A 91 5.87 -11.59 6.73
C ALA A 91 5.12 -11.91 8.03
N ARG A 92 3.97 -11.28 8.28
CA ARG A 92 3.12 -11.59 9.44
C ARG A 92 2.59 -13.02 9.38
N SER A 93 2.07 -13.44 8.23
CA SER A 93 1.59 -14.80 8.05
C SER A 93 2.72 -15.81 8.25
N LEU A 94 3.92 -15.56 7.70
CA LEU A 94 5.11 -16.38 7.95
C LEU A 94 5.45 -16.49 9.43
N ILE A 95 5.40 -15.39 10.21
CA ILE A 95 5.63 -15.44 11.66
C ILE A 95 4.56 -16.32 12.34
N GLU A 96 3.29 -16.16 11.99
CA GLU A 96 2.23 -17.02 12.52
C GLU A 96 2.48 -18.49 12.14
N HIS A 97 2.90 -18.79 10.90
CA HIS A 97 3.25 -20.13 10.46
C HIS A 97 4.45 -20.71 11.21
N ALA A 98 5.50 -19.91 11.47
CA ALA A 98 6.66 -20.33 12.26
C ALA A 98 6.28 -20.70 13.71
N VAL A 99 5.37 -19.95 14.34
CA VAL A 99 4.88 -20.29 15.68
C VAL A 99 3.95 -21.51 15.62
N ASN A 100 3.05 -21.55 14.64
CA ASN A 100 2.08 -22.63 14.48
C ASN A 100 2.76 -23.97 14.19
N ILE A 101 3.80 -24.01 13.36
CA ILE A 101 4.50 -25.25 13.02
C ILE A 101 5.21 -25.86 14.23
N ARG A 102 5.82 -25.02 15.08
CA ARG A 102 6.41 -25.44 16.37
C ARG A 102 5.37 -25.96 17.34
N ASP A 103 4.20 -25.34 17.32
CA ASP A 103 3.12 -25.71 18.22
C ASP A 103 2.50 -27.05 17.85
N VAL A 104 2.25 -27.31 16.57
CA VAL A 104 1.76 -28.63 16.13
C VAL A 104 2.83 -29.72 16.22
N GLU A 105 4.11 -29.37 16.05
CA GLU A 105 5.24 -30.28 16.28
C GLU A 105 5.33 -30.71 17.76
N SER A 106 4.91 -29.84 18.69
CA SER A 106 5.13 -30.09 20.12
C SER A 106 4.36 -31.29 20.69
N THR A 107 3.14 -31.56 20.21
CA THR A 107 2.32 -32.70 20.67
C THR A 107 1.30 -33.16 19.62
N PRO A 108 0.98 -34.48 19.55
CA PRO A 108 -0.07 -34.98 18.66
C PRO A 108 -1.45 -34.34 18.88
N GLY A 109 -1.78 -34.01 20.13
CA GLY A 109 -3.05 -33.36 20.46
C GLY A 109 -3.19 -31.96 19.84
N ARG A 110 -2.12 -31.17 19.80
CA ARG A 110 -2.12 -29.85 19.15
C ARG A 110 -2.16 -29.96 17.63
N ALA A 111 -1.45 -30.93 17.05
CA ALA A 111 -1.55 -31.22 15.62
C ALA A 111 -2.99 -31.57 15.21
N GLN A 112 -3.65 -32.47 15.95
CA GLN A 112 -5.04 -32.84 15.66
C GLN A 112 -5.97 -31.64 15.81
N ARG A 113 -5.83 -30.86 16.88
CA ARG A 113 -6.66 -29.65 17.10
C ARG A 113 -6.51 -28.63 15.98
N TYR A 114 -5.31 -28.44 15.44
CA TYR A 114 -5.07 -27.59 14.26
C TYR A 114 -5.82 -28.11 13.03
N LEU A 115 -5.73 -29.43 12.76
CA LEU A 115 -6.40 -30.06 11.61
C LEU A 115 -7.92 -30.02 11.72
N ASP A 116 -8.47 -30.22 12.93
CA ASP A 116 -9.90 -30.13 13.19
C ASP A 116 -10.44 -28.72 12.87
N HIS A 117 -9.58 -27.69 12.89
CA HIS A 117 -9.95 -26.31 12.59
C HIS A 117 -10.04 -26.01 11.08
N LEU A 118 -9.57 -26.91 10.20
CA LEU A 118 -9.64 -26.73 8.74
C LEU A 118 -11.08 -26.57 8.23
N GLY A 119 -12.05 -27.18 8.91
CA GLY A 119 -13.47 -27.10 8.54
C GLY A 119 -14.02 -25.67 8.53
N PHE A 120 -13.44 -24.74 9.32
CA PHE A 120 -13.92 -23.36 9.38
C PHE A 120 -13.76 -22.62 8.05
N GLY A 121 -12.79 -23.00 7.21
CA GLY A 121 -12.66 -22.45 5.86
C GLY A 121 -13.91 -22.71 5.01
N ALA A 122 -14.45 -23.92 5.06
CA ALA A 122 -15.70 -24.27 4.37
C ALA A 122 -16.91 -23.49 4.93
N LYS A 123 -16.94 -23.28 6.25
CA LYS A 123 -17.98 -22.47 6.90
C LYS A 123 -17.93 -21.01 6.44
N PHE A 124 -16.77 -20.36 6.52
CA PHE A 124 -16.62 -18.97 6.09
C PHE A 124 -16.89 -18.81 4.59
N ALA A 125 -16.43 -19.74 3.75
CA ALA A 125 -16.71 -19.71 2.32
C ALA A 125 -18.20 -19.85 2.01
N ASN A 126 -18.95 -20.63 2.79
CA ASN A 126 -20.40 -20.76 2.66
C ASN A 126 -21.13 -19.48 3.09
N ASP A 127 -20.70 -18.87 4.19
CA ASP A 127 -21.32 -17.67 4.77
C ASP A 127 -20.96 -16.38 3.97
N PHE A 128 -19.91 -16.43 3.14
CA PHE A 128 -19.47 -15.31 2.30
C PHE A 128 -20.44 -15.00 1.14
N SER A 129 -21.27 -13.96 1.28
CA SER A 129 -22.29 -13.62 0.27
C SER A 129 -21.88 -12.55 -0.75
N LEU A 130 -20.79 -11.82 -0.49
CA LEU A 130 -20.35 -10.69 -1.31
C LEU A 130 -20.06 -11.13 -2.76
N GLY A 131 -20.60 -10.39 -3.74
CA GLY A 131 -20.42 -10.65 -5.17
C GLY A 131 -21.34 -11.71 -5.76
N LEU A 132 -22.16 -12.42 -4.97
CA LEU A 132 -23.15 -13.37 -5.49
C LEU A 132 -24.28 -12.70 -6.27
N ASP A 133 -24.55 -11.43 -6.00
CA ASP A 133 -25.49 -10.54 -6.68
C ASP A 133 -25.02 -10.15 -8.09
N LEU A 134 -23.70 -10.16 -8.34
CA LEU A 134 -23.11 -9.90 -9.66
C LEU A 134 -23.18 -11.11 -10.60
N LEU A 135 -23.61 -12.28 -10.10
CA LEU A 135 -23.70 -13.51 -10.88
C LEU A 135 -25.09 -13.71 -11.49
N THR A 136 -25.14 -14.35 -12.65
CA THR A 136 -26.40 -14.83 -13.22
C THR A 136 -27.07 -15.85 -12.28
N ARG A 137 -28.39 -16.03 -12.41
CA ARG A 137 -29.16 -16.98 -11.57
C ARG A 137 -28.60 -18.40 -11.61
N SER A 138 -28.12 -18.88 -12.77
CA SER A 138 -27.55 -20.23 -12.91
C SER A 138 -26.19 -20.36 -12.22
N GLN A 139 -25.30 -19.37 -12.39
CA GLN A 139 -23.99 -19.31 -11.74
C GLN A 139 -24.13 -19.22 -10.22
N LYS A 140 -25.00 -18.33 -9.72
CA LYS A 140 -25.30 -18.20 -8.29
C LYS A 140 -25.76 -19.53 -7.70
N ARG A 141 -26.73 -20.20 -8.33
CA ARG A 141 -27.19 -21.53 -7.91
C ARG A 141 -26.06 -22.56 -7.88
N LYS A 142 -25.18 -22.58 -8.88
CA LYS A 142 -24.03 -23.50 -8.96
C LYS A 142 -23.06 -23.26 -7.80
N VAL A 143 -22.65 -22.00 -7.58
CA VAL A 143 -21.71 -21.62 -6.51
C VAL A 143 -22.28 -21.92 -5.14
N THR A 144 -23.55 -21.54 -4.87
CA THR A 144 -24.21 -21.84 -3.59
C THR A 144 -24.31 -23.34 -3.34
N ARG A 145 -24.67 -24.15 -4.35
CA ARG A 145 -24.71 -25.62 -4.22
C ARG A 145 -23.33 -26.21 -3.92
N GLN A 146 -22.29 -25.74 -4.62
CA GLN A 146 -20.92 -26.19 -4.40
C GLN A 146 -20.45 -25.88 -2.97
N ARG A 147 -20.69 -24.65 -2.49
CA ARG A 147 -20.36 -24.23 -1.12
C ARG A 147 -21.12 -25.03 -0.06
N ALA A 148 -22.43 -25.22 -0.24
CA ALA A 148 -23.26 -26.01 0.66
C ALA A 148 -22.83 -27.48 0.73
N HIS A 149 -22.41 -28.06 -0.40
CA HIS A 149 -21.87 -29.41 -0.44
C HIS A 149 -20.54 -29.53 0.32
N THR A 150 -19.62 -28.57 0.16
CA THR A 150 -18.37 -28.52 0.93
C THR A 150 -18.64 -28.33 2.42
N LEU A 151 -19.55 -27.43 2.81
CA LEU A 151 -19.94 -27.22 4.21
C LEU A 151 -20.55 -28.50 4.81
N LYS A 152 -21.45 -29.18 4.09
CA LYS A 152 -22.07 -30.42 4.60
C LYS A 152 -21.02 -31.47 5.01
N LYS A 153 -19.92 -31.58 4.27
CA LYS A 153 -18.81 -32.48 4.62
C LYS A 153 -18.06 -32.02 5.88
N ALA A 154 -17.88 -30.71 6.05
CA ALA A 154 -17.14 -30.14 7.17
C ALA A 154 -17.97 -29.99 8.48
N SER A 155 -19.29 -29.75 8.40
CA SER A 155 -20.13 -29.40 9.55
C SER A 155 -20.11 -30.45 10.65
N ARG A 156 -20.22 -31.74 10.31
CA ARG A 156 -20.23 -32.81 11.32
C ARG A 156 -18.92 -32.87 12.11
N GLU A 157 -17.80 -32.68 11.44
CA GLU A 157 -16.49 -32.69 12.09
C GLU A 157 -16.27 -31.41 12.91
N LEU A 158 -16.76 -30.25 12.44
CA LEU A 158 -16.74 -29.01 13.21
C LEU A 158 -17.58 -29.06 14.49
N ASP A 159 -18.76 -29.68 14.44
CA ASP A 159 -19.63 -29.82 15.61
C ASP A 159 -18.94 -30.70 16.67
N LYS A 160 -18.40 -31.86 16.26
CA LYS A 160 -17.59 -32.73 17.12
C LYS A 160 -16.37 -32.00 17.70
N ALA A 161 -15.63 -31.25 16.88
CA ALA A 161 -14.47 -30.50 17.33
C ALA A 161 -14.85 -29.38 18.31
N THR A 162 -15.96 -28.69 18.08
CA THR A 162 -16.48 -27.66 18.99
C THR A 162 -16.91 -28.26 20.33
N GLU A 163 -17.53 -29.45 20.32
CA GLU A 163 -17.88 -30.18 21.53
C GLU A 163 -16.63 -30.62 22.30
N LYS A 164 -15.62 -31.14 21.58
CA LYS A 164 -14.35 -31.62 22.14
C LYS A 164 -13.49 -30.52 22.76
N TYR A 165 -13.33 -29.37 22.08
CA TYR A 165 -12.40 -28.29 22.50
C TYR A 165 -13.11 -27.10 23.15
N GLY A 166 -14.44 -27.11 23.20
CA GLY A 166 -15.26 -26.05 23.79
C GLY A 166 -15.47 -24.81 22.91
N LYS A 167 -16.23 -23.84 23.44
CA LYS A 167 -16.70 -22.66 22.68
C LYS A 167 -15.56 -21.77 22.16
N GLY A 168 -14.40 -21.75 22.85
CA GLY A 168 -13.23 -20.97 22.44
C GLY A 168 -12.67 -21.38 21.07
N PHE A 169 -12.84 -22.65 20.69
CA PHE A 169 -12.39 -23.20 19.40
C PHE A 169 -12.96 -22.47 18.18
N ARG A 170 -14.15 -21.85 18.32
CA ARG A 170 -14.77 -21.06 17.25
C ARG A 170 -14.04 -19.75 16.95
N ARG A 171 -13.25 -19.24 17.90
CA ARG A 171 -12.48 -18.00 17.77
C ARG A 171 -11.06 -18.25 17.28
N GLY A 172 -10.55 -19.46 17.49
CA GLY A 172 -9.22 -19.85 17.05
C GLY A 172 -8.88 -21.27 17.48
N TRP A 173 -7.95 -21.88 16.74
CA TRP A 173 -7.54 -23.25 16.98
C TRP A 173 -6.63 -23.39 18.22
N SER A 174 -5.85 -22.37 18.58
CA SER A 174 -4.97 -22.39 19.76
C SER A 174 -5.66 -21.79 20.99
N GLU A 175 -5.35 -22.31 22.18
CA GLU A 175 -5.86 -21.77 23.47
C GLU A 175 -5.02 -20.61 23.97
N GLU A 176 -3.75 -20.59 23.60
CA GLU A 176 -2.78 -19.60 24.03
C GLU A 176 -2.73 -18.46 23.02
N ASN A 177 -2.46 -17.24 23.50
CA ASN A 177 -2.22 -16.13 22.60
C ASN A 177 -0.85 -16.32 21.89
N LEU A 178 -0.63 -15.60 20.79
CA LEU A 178 0.58 -15.76 19.99
C LEU A 178 1.86 -15.39 20.75
N LYS A 179 1.82 -14.42 21.67
CA LYS A 179 3.01 -13.99 22.44
C LYS A 179 3.52 -15.11 23.33
N ASP A 180 2.63 -15.73 24.10
CA ASP A 180 2.96 -16.81 25.02
C ASP A 180 3.55 -18.00 24.25
N ARG A 181 3.00 -18.28 23.07
CA ARG A 181 3.51 -19.31 22.15
C ARG A 181 4.87 -18.95 21.58
N CYS A 182 5.10 -17.68 21.21
CA CYS A 182 6.43 -17.22 20.81
C CYS A 182 7.46 -17.42 21.93
N GLU A 183 7.12 -17.07 23.16
CA GLU A 183 8.01 -17.25 24.32
C GLU A 183 8.31 -18.74 24.55
N LYS A 184 7.27 -19.58 24.59
CA LYS A 184 7.37 -21.03 24.74
C LYS A 184 8.30 -21.68 23.71
N PHE A 185 8.28 -21.22 22.46
CA PHE A 185 9.08 -21.80 21.38
C PHE A 185 10.37 -21.04 21.07
N ASN A 186 10.78 -20.09 21.93
CA ASN A 186 11.97 -19.25 21.75
C ASN A 186 11.95 -18.40 20.47
N LEU A 187 10.77 -17.95 20.06
CA LEU A 187 10.50 -17.09 18.90
C LEU A 187 10.09 -15.67 19.30
N LEU A 188 10.34 -15.27 20.55
CA LEU A 188 9.98 -13.94 21.06
C LEU A 188 10.64 -12.80 20.26
N HIS A 189 11.80 -13.05 19.66
CA HIS A 189 12.48 -12.11 18.77
C HIS A 189 11.66 -11.74 17.51
N LEU A 190 10.70 -12.57 17.07
CA LEU A 190 9.79 -12.28 15.97
C LEU A 190 8.52 -11.50 16.40
N TYR A 191 8.23 -11.46 17.71
CA TYR A 191 6.98 -10.90 18.20
C TYR A 191 6.84 -9.38 18.01
N PRO A 192 7.89 -8.54 18.19
CA PRO A 192 7.80 -7.13 17.86
C PRO A 192 7.45 -6.89 16.39
N ALA A 193 7.98 -7.74 15.49
CA ALA A 193 7.65 -7.68 14.08
C ALA A 193 6.17 -8.02 13.83
N TYR A 194 5.67 -9.07 14.48
CA TYR A 194 4.26 -9.41 14.44
C TYR A 194 3.35 -8.25 14.90
N GLN A 195 3.72 -7.54 15.96
CA GLN A 195 2.95 -6.41 16.49
C GLN A 195 2.90 -5.25 15.48
N LEU A 196 4.05 -4.85 14.92
CA LEU A 196 4.10 -3.82 13.89
C LEU A 196 3.23 -4.19 12.68
N ALA A 197 3.35 -5.42 12.20
CA ALA A 197 2.56 -5.90 11.08
C ALA A 197 1.05 -5.90 11.38
N SER A 198 0.68 -6.23 12.63
CA SER A 198 -0.71 -6.21 13.07
C SER A 198 -1.31 -4.80 13.11
N LEU A 199 -0.52 -3.77 13.47
CA LEU A 199 -0.97 -2.36 13.36
C LEU A 199 -1.33 -2.00 11.92
N ILE A 200 -0.54 -2.46 10.95
CA ILE A 200 -0.75 -2.20 9.53
C ILE A 200 -2.00 -2.92 9.01
N ILE A 201 -2.21 -4.18 9.40
CA ILE A 201 -3.37 -4.98 8.95
C ILE A 201 -4.68 -4.48 9.57
N HIS A 202 -4.67 -4.12 10.85
CA HIS A 202 -5.86 -3.67 11.55
C HIS A 202 -6.18 -2.19 11.32
N GLY A 203 -5.44 -1.49 10.45
CA GLY A 203 -5.69 -0.09 10.13
C GLY A 203 -5.49 0.85 11.33
N ALA A 204 -4.65 0.46 12.28
CA ALA A 204 -4.32 1.33 13.41
C ALA A 204 -3.56 2.57 12.93
N PRO A 205 -3.61 3.71 13.64
CA PRO A 205 -2.89 4.93 13.25
C PRO A 205 -1.38 4.71 13.05
N GLY A 206 -0.75 3.82 13.84
CA GLY A 206 0.66 3.45 13.65
C GLY A 206 0.95 2.68 12.34
N GLY A 207 -0.09 2.15 11.68
CA GLY A 207 -0.01 1.45 10.40
C GLY A 207 0.15 2.36 9.18
N ILE A 208 0.23 3.68 9.37
CA ILE A 208 0.55 4.65 8.32
C ILE A 208 2.06 4.80 8.07
N LEU A 209 2.89 4.02 8.78
CA LEU A 209 4.34 4.03 8.63
C LEU A 209 4.74 3.86 7.15
N GLY A 210 5.63 4.72 6.70
CA GLY A 210 6.07 4.76 5.30
C GLY A 210 5.11 5.47 4.35
N LEU A 211 3.94 5.96 4.79
CA LEU A 211 2.99 6.73 3.98
C LEU A 211 2.83 8.18 4.42
N VAL A 212 3.50 8.57 5.51
CA VAL A 212 3.49 9.95 6.02
C VAL A 212 4.92 10.38 6.32
N ARG A 213 5.28 11.60 5.91
CA ARG A 213 6.56 12.25 6.21
C ARG A 213 6.33 13.74 6.44
N GLU A 214 7.14 14.34 7.30
CA GLU A 214 7.22 15.79 7.44
C GLU A 214 8.20 16.36 6.39
N ILE A 215 7.74 17.33 5.61
CA ILE A 215 8.50 18.02 4.57
C ILE A 215 8.27 19.51 4.78
N GLU A 216 9.33 20.27 5.06
CA GLU A 216 9.25 21.71 5.33
C GLU A 216 8.23 22.10 6.43
N GLY A 217 8.10 21.26 7.48
CA GLY A 217 7.13 21.48 8.57
C GLY A 217 5.69 21.06 8.23
N HIS A 218 5.43 20.64 6.99
CA HIS A 218 4.13 20.13 6.56
C HIS A 218 4.07 18.61 6.63
N ARG A 219 2.98 18.09 7.17
CA ARG A 219 2.69 16.66 7.19
C ARG A 219 2.19 16.23 5.80
N VAL A 220 3.04 15.58 5.03
CA VAL A 220 2.73 15.08 3.69
C VAL A 220 2.27 13.64 3.76
N HIS A 221 1.09 13.38 3.21
CA HIS A 221 0.52 12.04 3.04
C HIS A 221 0.73 11.60 1.59
N ARG A 222 1.17 10.36 1.39
CA ARG A 222 1.22 9.75 0.07
C ARG A 222 0.26 8.58 -0.03
N THR A 223 -0.24 8.36 -1.24
CA THR A 223 -0.93 7.12 -1.59
C THR A 223 0.06 6.17 -2.28
N GLY A 224 -0.28 4.88 -2.40
CA GLY A 224 0.57 3.89 -3.08
C GLY A 224 1.50 3.11 -2.16
N ILE A 225 2.71 2.81 -2.65
CA ILE A 225 3.63 1.86 -2.02
C ILE A 225 4.26 2.42 -0.74
N ALA A 226 4.37 1.58 0.29
CA ALA A 226 5.08 1.94 1.53
C ALA A 226 6.45 1.24 1.57
N ILE A 227 7.36 1.60 0.67
CA ILE A 227 8.65 0.90 0.50
C ILE A 227 9.50 0.85 1.78
N HIS A 228 9.33 1.83 2.67
CA HIS A 228 9.97 1.86 3.98
C HIS A 228 9.65 0.63 4.85
N LEU A 229 8.54 -0.07 4.57
CA LEU A 229 8.18 -1.31 5.24
C LEU A 229 8.90 -2.55 4.67
N CYS A 230 9.45 -2.48 3.45
CA CYS A 230 10.09 -3.62 2.81
C CYS A 230 11.28 -4.17 3.60
N PRO A 231 12.23 -3.35 4.10
CA PRO A 231 13.35 -3.89 4.88
C PRO A 231 12.92 -4.62 6.15
N PHE A 232 11.85 -4.14 6.79
CA PHE A 232 11.28 -4.79 7.95
C PHE A 232 10.64 -6.15 7.58
N ALA A 233 9.81 -6.17 6.54
CA ALA A 233 9.18 -7.41 6.05
C ALA A 233 10.23 -8.44 5.58
N TYR A 234 11.30 -7.97 4.95
CA TYR A 234 12.43 -8.79 4.50
C TYR A 234 13.01 -9.61 5.64
N ILE A 235 13.52 -8.95 6.69
CA ILE A 235 14.25 -9.67 7.73
C ILE A 235 13.31 -10.56 8.56
N ALA A 236 12.12 -10.05 8.91
CA ALA A 236 11.17 -10.79 9.72
C ALA A 236 10.62 -12.03 8.98
N GLY A 237 10.29 -11.88 7.70
CA GLY A 237 9.79 -12.98 6.88
C GLY A 237 10.86 -14.04 6.59
N ILE A 238 12.11 -13.64 6.35
CA ILE A 238 13.21 -14.59 6.12
C ILE A 238 13.55 -15.38 7.39
N GLU A 239 13.61 -14.74 8.56
CA GLU A 239 13.85 -15.47 9.82
C GLU A 239 12.69 -16.43 10.15
N ALA A 240 11.44 -16.01 9.93
CA ALA A 240 10.29 -16.90 10.09
C ALA A 240 10.32 -18.09 9.10
N ALA A 241 10.67 -17.86 7.83
CA ALA A 241 10.82 -18.91 6.83
C ALA A 241 11.95 -19.90 7.19
N LYS A 242 13.05 -19.41 7.79
CA LYS A 242 14.11 -20.29 8.31
C LYS A 242 13.61 -21.18 9.42
N GLU A 243 12.83 -20.66 10.38
CA GLU A 243 12.27 -21.50 11.45
C GLU A 243 11.33 -22.57 10.90
N ILE A 244 10.52 -22.23 9.89
CA ILE A 244 9.65 -23.19 9.20
C ILE A 244 10.49 -24.31 8.57
N ALA A 245 11.54 -23.96 7.81
CA ALA A 245 12.42 -24.93 7.16
C ALA A 245 13.19 -25.79 8.18
N SER A 246 13.70 -25.19 9.27
CA SER A 246 14.37 -25.91 10.36
C SER A 246 13.42 -26.88 11.08
N THR A 247 12.16 -26.49 11.27
CA THR A 247 11.13 -27.38 11.82
C THR A 247 10.88 -28.58 10.92
N VAL A 248 10.75 -28.35 9.61
CA VAL A 248 10.62 -29.43 8.63
C VAL A 248 11.81 -30.40 8.69
N GLY A 249 13.04 -29.89 8.78
CA GLY A 249 14.24 -30.75 8.89
C GLY A 249 14.32 -31.54 10.19
N ARG A 250 13.74 -31.05 11.30
CA ARG A 250 13.61 -31.85 12.53
C ARG A 250 12.62 -32.99 12.39
N GLN A 251 11.51 -32.76 11.68
CA GLN A 251 10.50 -33.78 11.40
C GLN A 251 10.96 -34.81 10.37
N ARG A 252 11.85 -34.40 9.45
CA ARG A 252 12.42 -35.23 8.39
C ARG A 252 13.95 -35.10 8.35
N PRO A 253 14.66 -35.71 9.32
CA PRO A 253 16.14 -35.63 9.40
C PRO A 253 16.86 -36.25 8.20
N ASP A 254 16.17 -37.10 7.43
CA ASP A 254 16.64 -37.70 6.19
C ASP A 254 16.67 -36.72 5.01
N LEU A 255 15.96 -35.59 5.10
CA LEU A 255 15.98 -34.55 4.08
C LEU A 255 17.16 -33.61 4.29
N ASP A 256 17.93 -33.39 3.22
CA ASP A 256 18.95 -32.34 3.22
C ASP A 256 18.30 -30.94 3.11
N ILE A 257 18.02 -30.34 4.27
CA ILE A 257 17.49 -28.98 4.36
C ILE A 257 18.57 -27.89 4.26
N GLN A 258 19.86 -28.25 4.31
CA GLN A 258 20.95 -27.28 4.38
C GLN A 258 21.05 -26.37 3.15
N PRO A 259 20.80 -26.84 1.92
CA PRO A 259 20.74 -25.97 0.74
C PRO A 259 19.70 -24.86 0.87
N GLN A 260 18.53 -25.16 1.46
CA GLN A 260 17.48 -24.17 1.68
C GLN A 260 17.86 -23.16 2.75
N ILE A 261 18.35 -23.64 3.90
CA ILE A 261 18.81 -22.77 5.00
C ILE A 261 19.93 -21.85 4.52
N SER A 262 20.89 -22.38 3.75
CA SER A 262 22.00 -21.60 3.18
C SER A 262 21.52 -20.53 2.20
N ALA A 263 20.51 -20.83 1.39
CA ALA A 263 19.91 -19.87 0.47
C ALA A 263 19.17 -18.74 1.23
N LEU A 264 18.40 -19.08 2.26
CA LEU A 264 17.76 -18.11 3.15
C LEU A 264 18.77 -17.26 3.92
N ASP A 265 19.88 -17.86 4.39
CA ASP A 265 20.97 -17.14 5.03
C ASP A 265 21.69 -16.19 4.07
N THR A 266 21.76 -16.53 2.79
CA THR A 266 22.30 -15.65 1.76
C THR A 266 21.43 -14.40 1.60
N LEU A 267 20.09 -14.56 1.54
CA LEU A 267 19.17 -13.41 1.59
C LEU A 267 19.36 -12.61 2.88
N ARG A 268 19.27 -13.26 4.04
CA ARG A 268 19.44 -12.63 5.36
C ARG A 268 20.71 -11.77 5.45
N LYS A 269 21.85 -12.29 4.99
CA LYS A 269 23.14 -11.56 4.99
C LYS A 269 23.14 -10.34 4.08
N ARG A 270 22.27 -10.31 3.06
CA ARG A 270 22.11 -9.19 2.13
C ARG A 270 21.08 -8.14 2.59
N TRP A 271 20.50 -8.32 3.78
CA TRP A 271 19.54 -7.37 4.33
C TRP A 271 20.06 -5.93 4.40
N PRO A 272 21.32 -5.64 4.82
CA PRO A 272 21.84 -4.27 4.83
C PRO A 272 21.83 -3.60 3.45
N GLN A 273 22.21 -4.34 2.39
CA GLN A 273 22.18 -3.84 1.01
C GLN A 273 20.75 -3.57 0.54
N TYR A 274 19.80 -4.41 0.97
CA TYR A 274 18.39 -4.20 0.67
C TYR A 274 17.81 -2.99 1.40
N VAL A 275 18.20 -2.75 2.67
CA VAL A 275 17.85 -1.54 3.43
C VAL A 275 18.34 -0.29 2.70
N GLU A 276 19.60 -0.29 2.25
CA GLU A 276 20.19 0.81 1.50
C GLU A 276 19.43 1.07 0.19
N ALA A 277 19.15 0.02 -0.58
CA ALA A 277 18.38 0.11 -1.81
C ALA A 277 16.98 0.68 -1.58
N ALA A 278 16.22 0.13 -0.62
CA ALA A 278 14.89 0.61 -0.28
C ALA A 278 14.90 2.07 0.19
N ASN A 279 15.89 2.48 0.99
CA ASN A 279 16.02 3.87 1.43
C ASN A 279 16.38 4.82 0.27
N LYS A 280 17.23 4.38 -0.66
CA LYS A 280 17.57 5.15 -1.88
C LYS A 280 16.32 5.39 -2.72
N VAL A 281 15.51 4.34 -2.92
CA VAL A 281 14.25 4.44 -3.67
C VAL A 281 13.23 5.28 -2.89
N ASP A 282 13.05 5.07 -1.59
CA ASP A 282 12.14 5.88 -0.75
C ASP A 282 12.48 7.37 -0.87
N LYS A 283 13.76 7.75 -0.80
CA LYS A 283 14.17 9.16 -0.97
C LYS A 283 13.84 9.71 -2.36
N LYS A 284 13.84 8.90 -3.42
CA LYS A 284 13.51 9.35 -4.79
C LYS A 284 12.01 9.58 -4.95
N ILE A 285 11.18 8.74 -4.35
CA ILE A 285 9.73 8.75 -4.56
C ILE A 285 8.97 9.73 -3.66
N TRP A 286 9.58 10.18 -2.56
CA TRP A 286 9.01 11.29 -1.77
C TRP A 286 9.22 12.62 -2.51
N PRO A 287 8.20 13.50 -2.55
CA PRO A 287 8.38 14.85 -3.05
C PRO A 287 9.45 15.60 -2.25
N LYS A 288 10.05 16.59 -2.89
CA LYS A 288 11.11 17.42 -2.26
C LYS A 288 10.55 18.62 -1.52
N SER A 289 9.39 19.11 -1.94
CA SER A 289 8.65 20.20 -1.31
C SER A 289 7.24 19.71 -0.95
N PRO A 290 6.51 20.45 -0.09
CA PRO A 290 5.12 20.17 0.18
C PRO A 290 4.28 20.13 -1.11
N PRO A 291 3.21 19.33 -1.13
CA PRO A 291 2.22 19.34 -2.20
C PRO A 291 1.64 20.74 -2.37
N ARG A 292 1.48 21.21 -3.60
CA ARG A 292 0.74 22.45 -3.84
C ARG A 292 -0.71 22.26 -3.43
N HIS A 293 -1.24 23.22 -2.69
CA HIS A 293 -2.64 23.21 -2.29
C HIS A 293 -3.53 23.54 -3.49
N ALA A 294 -4.77 23.05 -3.43
CA ALA A 294 -5.77 23.50 -4.37
C ALA A 294 -5.97 25.01 -4.23
N THR A 295 -6.13 25.70 -5.35
CA THR A 295 -6.21 27.17 -5.41
C THR A 295 -7.48 27.62 -6.14
N ALA A 296 -7.87 28.86 -5.90
CA ALA A 296 -8.97 29.49 -6.59
C ALA A 296 -8.53 30.05 -7.95
N ILE A 297 -9.27 29.68 -8.99
CA ILE A 297 -9.16 30.29 -10.32
C ILE A 297 -10.40 31.13 -10.59
N LEU A 298 -10.17 32.34 -11.07
CA LEU A 298 -11.21 33.23 -11.56
C LEU A 298 -11.17 33.29 -13.08
N ALA A 299 -12.26 32.87 -13.74
CA ALA A 299 -12.49 33.15 -15.14
C ALA A 299 -13.28 34.46 -15.28
N VAL A 300 -12.76 35.36 -16.11
CA VAL A 300 -13.31 36.69 -16.37
C VAL A 300 -13.71 36.78 -17.83
N THR A 301 -14.98 37.04 -18.10
CA THR A 301 -15.51 37.28 -19.45
C THR A 301 -15.26 38.71 -19.90
N ARG A 302 -15.38 38.99 -21.21
CA ARG A 302 -15.19 40.35 -21.76
C ARG A 302 -16.14 41.41 -21.18
N SER A 303 -17.29 40.99 -20.65
CA SER A 303 -18.25 41.90 -19.99
C SER A 303 -17.96 42.09 -18.49
N GLY A 304 -16.86 41.54 -17.98
CA GLY A 304 -16.53 41.55 -16.55
C GLY A 304 -17.25 40.49 -15.71
N GLY A 305 -18.03 39.61 -16.34
CA GLY A 305 -18.65 38.47 -15.66
C GLY A 305 -17.61 37.53 -15.07
N ARG A 306 -17.84 37.07 -13.84
CA ARG A 306 -16.92 36.29 -13.00
C ARG A 306 -17.43 34.88 -12.84
N ARG A 307 -16.55 33.88 -13.00
CA ARG A 307 -16.83 32.49 -12.64
C ARG A 307 -15.66 31.89 -11.88
N TRP A 308 -15.95 31.24 -10.77
CA TRP A 308 -14.96 30.70 -9.86
C TRP A 308 -14.75 29.21 -10.12
N TYR A 309 -13.52 28.77 -9.96
CA TYR A 309 -13.14 27.37 -10.07
C TYR A 309 -12.18 26.99 -8.95
N TRP A 310 -12.36 25.79 -8.44
CA TRP A 310 -11.42 25.09 -7.59
C TRP A 310 -10.46 24.35 -8.51
N PHE A 311 -9.17 24.61 -8.37
CA PHE A 311 -8.13 24.00 -9.18
C PHE A 311 -7.20 23.16 -8.32
N ASP A 312 -7.06 21.88 -8.67
CA ASP A 312 -6.03 21.02 -8.11
C ASP A 312 -4.82 20.97 -9.06
N PRO A 313 -3.69 21.59 -8.68
CA PRO A 313 -2.49 21.59 -9.50
C PRO A 313 -1.82 20.21 -9.60
N GLN A 314 -2.19 19.24 -8.75
CA GLN A 314 -1.60 17.91 -8.78
C GLN A 314 -2.25 17.02 -9.83
N THR A 315 -3.59 17.09 -9.92
CA THR A 315 -4.37 16.30 -10.88
C THR A 315 -4.67 17.06 -12.17
N GLU A 316 -4.33 18.35 -12.21
CA GLU A 316 -4.69 19.28 -13.28
C GLU A 316 -6.20 19.29 -13.55
N ILE A 317 -7.00 19.21 -12.49
CA ILE A 317 -8.46 19.22 -12.55
C ILE A 317 -8.99 20.57 -12.08
N VAL A 318 -9.99 21.07 -12.79
CA VAL A 318 -10.79 22.24 -12.39
C VAL A 318 -12.26 21.85 -12.20
N ILE A 319 -12.88 22.39 -11.15
CA ILE A 319 -14.29 22.21 -10.84
C ILE A 319 -14.93 23.57 -10.62
N GLU A 320 -16.03 23.87 -11.31
CA GLU A 320 -16.77 25.11 -11.08
C GLU A 320 -17.16 25.22 -9.60
N SER A 321 -16.97 26.40 -9.03
CA SER A 321 -17.09 26.64 -7.60
C SER A 321 -18.01 27.81 -7.33
N ASN A 322 -18.56 27.84 -6.13
CA ASN A 322 -19.26 29.01 -5.65
C ASN A 322 -18.27 30.17 -5.46
N ALA A 323 -18.78 31.40 -5.62
CA ALA A 323 -17.99 32.58 -5.25
C ALA A 323 -17.58 32.49 -3.77
N PRO A 324 -16.32 32.74 -3.43
CA PRO A 324 -15.86 32.75 -2.05
C PRO A 324 -16.43 33.97 -1.32
N ASN A 325 -16.50 33.88 0.02
CA ASN A 325 -16.81 35.03 0.85
C ASN A 325 -15.54 35.89 0.98
N LEU A 326 -15.46 36.98 0.22
CA LEU A 326 -14.33 37.89 0.21
C LEU A 326 -14.49 38.98 1.26
N THR A 327 -13.39 39.38 1.89
CA THR A 327 -13.35 40.64 2.66
C THR A 327 -13.40 41.84 1.70
N ASP A 328 -13.74 43.04 2.19
CA ASP A 328 -13.77 44.25 1.36
C ASP A 328 -12.43 44.52 0.67
N GLU A 329 -11.31 44.25 1.37
CA GLU A 329 -9.97 44.37 0.80
C GLU A 329 -9.73 43.35 -0.32
N GLN A 330 -10.11 42.08 -0.11
CA GLN A 330 -9.98 41.03 -1.13
C GLN A 330 -10.88 41.30 -2.35
N GLU A 331 -12.11 41.75 -2.11
CA GLU A 331 -13.07 42.12 -3.16
C GLU A 331 -12.56 43.32 -3.97
N GLY A 332 -11.94 44.31 -3.31
CA GLY A 332 -11.27 45.44 -3.97
C GLY A 332 -10.17 44.97 -4.91
N ARG A 333 -9.26 44.10 -4.42
CA ARG A 333 -8.16 43.54 -5.22
C ARG A 333 -8.65 42.69 -6.40
N VAL A 334 -9.67 41.85 -6.18
CA VAL A 334 -10.29 41.05 -7.24
C VAL A 334 -10.97 41.96 -8.28
N SER A 335 -11.66 43.00 -7.83
CA SER A 335 -12.34 43.95 -8.71
C SER A 335 -11.36 44.76 -9.55
N GLU A 336 -10.28 45.28 -8.95
CA GLU A 336 -9.19 45.96 -9.69
C GLU A 336 -8.59 45.03 -10.75
N ARG A 337 -8.36 43.76 -10.39
CA ARG A 337 -7.81 42.78 -11.33
C ARG A 337 -8.78 42.51 -12.48
N VAL A 338 -10.08 42.35 -12.19
CA VAL A 338 -11.12 42.17 -13.21
C VAL A 338 -11.19 43.39 -14.13
N SER A 339 -11.18 44.61 -13.58
CA SER A 339 -11.15 45.86 -14.37
C SER A 339 -9.93 45.90 -15.28
N SER A 340 -8.72 45.60 -14.77
CA SER A 340 -7.51 45.58 -15.60
C SER A 340 -7.59 44.62 -16.79
N ILE A 341 -8.30 43.49 -16.64
CA ILE A 341 -8.49 42.49 -17.69
C ILE A 341 -9.49 42.96 -18.74
N VAL A 342 -10.56 43.61 -18.29
CA VAL A 342 -11.62 44.13 -19.16
C VAL A 342 -11.15 45.37 -19.93
N ASP A 343 -10.33 46.22 -19.30
CA ASP A 343 -9.85 47.48 -19.89
C ASP A 343 -8.69 47.28 -20.88
N SER A 344 -8.00 46.13 -20.82
CA SER A 344 -6.90 45.80 -21.74
C SER A 344 -7.04 44.37 -22.29
N PRO A 345 -8.14 44.06 -23.01
CA PRO A 345 -8.48 42.71 -23.41
C PRO A 345 -7.45 42.07 -24.34
N GLU A 346 -6.72 42.86 -25.13
CA GLU A 346 -5.62 42.41 -26.00
C GLU A 346 -4.46 41.74 -25.24
N ASN A 347 -4.28 42.06 -23.96
CA ASN A 347 -3.21 41.50 -23.14
C ASN A 347 -3.58 40.18 -22.44
N PHE A 348 -4.88 39.87 -22.35
CA PHE A 348 -5.38 38.76 -21.53
C PHE A 348 -6.25 37.74 -22.28
N PHE A 349 -6.94 38.15 -23.35
CA PHE A 349 -7.80 37.26 -24.11
C PHE A 349 -7.07 36.68 -25.32
N VAL A 350 -6.94 35.35 -25.34
CA VAL A 350 -6.40 34.61 -26.48
C VAL A 350 -7.46 34.44 -27.56
N ASN A 351 -7.04 34.52 -28.82
CA ASN A 351 -7.91 34.34 -29.98
C ASN A 351 -8.73 33.05 -29.88
N GLY A 352 -10.05 33.16 -30.02
CA GLY A 352 -10.98 32.03 -29.95
C GLY A 352 -11.53 31.71 -28.55
N ARG A 353 -11.09 32.40 -27.48
CA ARG A 353 -11.69 32.28 -26.13
C ARG A 353 -12.48 33.53 -25.73
N ASN A 354 -13.58 33.29 -25.02
CA ASN A 354 -14.49 34.35 -24.53
C ASN A 354 -14.23 34.77 -23.08
N PHE A 355 -13.20 34.20 -22.45
CA PHE A 355 -12.81 34.46 -21.07
C PHE A 355 -11.29 34.42 -20.91
N ALA A 356 -10.76 35.20 -19.98
CA ALA A 356 -9.41 35.12 -19.45
C ALA A 356 -9.44 34.39 -18.10
N THR A 357 -8.33 33.78 -17.69
CA THR A 357 -8.24 33.09 -16.39
C THR A 357 -7.11 33.65 -15.55
N VAL A 358 -7.35 33.76 -14.25
CA VAL A 358 -6.38 34.25 -13.27
C VAL A 358 -6.33 33.29 -12.11
N CYS A 359 -5.14 32.84 -11.74
CA CYS A 359 -4.90 32.15 -10.48
C CYS A 359 -4.79 33.21 -9.38
N LEU A 360 -5.59 33.07 -8.32
CA LEU A 360 -5.60 33.99 -7.19
C LEU A 360 -4.74 33.41 -6.04
N GLU A 361 -4.46 34.23 -5.02
CA GLU A 361 -3.57 33.86 -3.91
C GLU A 361 -3.97 32.52 -3.26
N GLU A 362 -2.97 31.75 -2.79
CA GLU A 362 -3.18 30.41 -2.17
C GLU A 362 -4.07 30.44 -0.92
N THR A 363 -4.30 31.62 -0.34
CA THR A 363 -5.15 31.82 0.83
C THR A 363 -6.64 31.86 0.48
N LEU A 364 -7.00 32.00 -0.79
CA LEU A 364 -8.38 32.10 -1.21
C LEU A 364 -9.02 30.72 -1.36
N ILE A 365 -9.88 30.36 -0.40
CA ILE A 365 -10.55 29.07 -0.40
C ILE A 365 -11.88 29.17 -1.13
N VAL A 366 -12.01 28.43 -2.23
CA VAL A 366 -13.28 28.20 -2.93
C VAL A 366 -13.80 26.81 -2.67
N THR A 367 -15.13 26.66 -2.63
CA THR A 367 -15.78 25.36 -2.45
C THR A 367 -16.33 24.89 -3.79
N PRO A 368 -15.94 23.70 -4.29
CA PRO A 368 -16.45 23.15 -5.53
C PRO A 368 -17.96 22.96 -5.45
N ASN A 369 -18.66 23.26 -6.54
CA ASN A 369 -20.07 22.96 -6.68
C ASN A 369 -20.23 21.43 -6.80
N PRO A 370 -21.00 20.77 -5.92
CA PRO A 370 -21.11 19.30 -5.92
C PRO A 370 -21.71 18.73 -7.21
N ASP A 371 -22.47 19.52 -7.96
CA ASP A 371 -23.11 19.09 -9.21
C ASP A 371 -22.25 19.40 -10.46
N ALA A 372 -21.12 20.12 -10.30
CA ALA A 372 -20.26 20.48 -11.41
C ALA A 372 -19.32 19.33 -11.80
N PRO A 373 -19.13 19.05 -13.10
CA PRO A 373 -18.19 18.04 -13.55
C PRO A 373 -16.74 18.48 -13.32
N ALA A 374 -15.87 17.51 -13.05
CA ALA A 374 -14.42 17.70 -13.12
C ALA A 374 -13.99 17.84 -14.59
N LEU A 375 -13.27 18.92 -14.89
CA LEU A 375 -12.74 19.21 -16.23
C LEU A 375 -11.21 19.23 -16.19
N PRO A 376 -10.52 18.88 -17.28
CA PRO A 376 -9.08 19.10 -17.37
C PRO A 376 -8.79 20.60 -17.31
N ALA A 377 -7.70 20.99 -16.65
CA ALA A 377 -7.29 22.37 -16.48
C ALA A 377 -7.20 23.13 -17.81
N THR A 378 -6.74 22.46 -18.88
CA THR A 378 -6.64 23.01 -20.24
C THR A 378 -7.97 23.48 -20.84
N ALA A 379 -9.11 23.01 -20.33
CA ALA A 379 -10.44 23.47 -20.74
C ALA A 379 -10.71 24.92 -20.30
N ILE A 380 -10.08 25.35 -19.20
CA ILE A 380 -10.31 26.67 -18.57
C ILE A 380 -9.03 27.51 -18.67
N MET A 381 -7.88 26.95 -18.31
CA MET A 381 -6.57 27.60 -18.30
C MET A 381 -5.90 27.56 -19.67
N LEU A 382 -5.05 28.54 -19.97
CA LEU A 382 -4.34 28.65 -21.26
C LEU A 382 -3.05 27.83 -21.29
N ALA A 383 -2.33 27.80 -20.17
CA ALA A 383 -1.25 26.85 -19.92
C ALA A 383 -1.29 26.52 -18.41
N PRO A 384 -1.61 25.26 -18.03
CA PRO A 384 -1.63 24.85 -16.63
C PRO A 384 -0.29 25.15 -15.92
N GLU A 385 0.82 25.07 -16.65
CA GLU A 385 2.16 25.41 -16.18
C GLU A 385 2.45 26.91 -16.03
N GLU A 386 1.67 27.78 -16.68
CA GLU A 386 1.72 29.25 -16.51
C GLU A 386 0.87 29.74 -15.34
N ALA A 387 0.18 28.85 -14.61
CA ALA A 387 -0.28 29.13 -13.26
C ALA A 387 0.88 29.21 -12.24
N LYS A 388 2.12 29.34 -12.72
CA LYS A 388 3.18 30.03 -11.99
C LYS A 388 2.71 31.45 -11.69
N PHE A 389 2.62 31.77 -10.40
CA PHE A 389 2.52 33.10 -9.86
C PHE A 389 3.18 34.15 -10.78
N MET A 390 2.36 34.91 -11.50
CA MET A 390 2.76 36.24 -11.92
C MET A 390 2.71 37.10 -10.66
N HIS A 391 3.89 37.19 -10.03
CA HIS A 391 4.25 37.86 -8.78
C HIS A 391 4.01 37.06 -7.49
N GLN A 392 4.99 36.25 -7.09
CA GLN A 392 5.35 36.16 -5.68
C GLN A 392 5.88 37.54 -5.30
N TYR A 393 5.09 38.31 -4.57
CA TYR A 393 5.64 39.42 -3.81
C TYR A 393 5.99 38.88 -2.44
N THR A 394 7.28 38.81 -2.11
CA THR A 394 7.69 38.54 -0.73
C THR A 394 7.54 39.84 0.04
N ILE A 395 6.49 39.94 0.87
CA ILE A 395 6.37 41.07 1.80
C ILE A 395 7.35 40.81 2.95
N HIS A 396 8.49 41.49 2.90
CA HIS A 396 9.44 41.49 4.02
C HIS A 396 8.82 42.21 5.23
N PRO A 397 9.23 41.91 6.48
CA PRO A 397 8.69 42.55 7.69
C PRO A 397 8.77 44.09 7.72
N ASN A 398 9.56 44.67 6.82
CA ASN A 398 9.73 46.11 6.63
C ASN A 398 8.79 46.70 5.54
N GLY A 399 7.89 45.91 4.94
CA GLY A 399 6.92 46.35 3.95
C GLY A 399 7.46 46.52 2.52
N THR A 400 8.69 46.10 2.24
CA THR A 400 9.19 46.08 0.86
C THR A 400 8.68 44.86 0.10
N VAL A 401 8.38 45.08 -1.17
CA VAL A 401 7.76 44.16 -2.10
C VAL A 401 8.81 43.77 -3.14
N GLU A 402 9.33 42.54 -3.10
CA GLU A 402 10.19 41.94 -4.15
C GLU A 402 9.41 40.93 -4.99
#